data_AF-A0A8J7G0S1-F1
#
_entry.id   AF-A0A8J7G0S1-F1
#
_cell.length_a   1.000
_cell.length_b   1.000
_cell.length_c   1.000
_cell.angle_alpha   90.00
_cell.angle_beta   90.00
_cell.angle_gamma   90.00
#
_symmetry.space_group_name_H-M   'P 1'
#
loop_
_entity.id
_entity.type
_entity.pdbx_description
1 polymer ?
#
loop_
_entity_poly.entity_id
_entity_poly.type
_entity_poly.pdbx_seq_one_letter_code
_entity_poly.pdbx_strand_id
1 'polypeptide(L)'
;MSIGLKNLQGCTTALATGLITFGLLVVDQQSAHAAQQLFCNGSMNNGWAYTAEFLDGRFTQIRWQRSGQPPQTTNLTFSNTNAQGQPIYTGAFQAATTVTLTDLSGGNVNPGSQISVSVEEWGTSTGTCGLSSGGSAPSPQPPQQLFCDGRMNNGWAYTAEYTDRRFSLIRWQRSGQPPQTTNLSSSGTNAQGQPIYRGSFQAATAVTLIDLSGGNVQPGSEVSVGVEEWGWARGRCRS
;
A
#
# COMPACT_ATOMS: atom_id res chain seq x y z
N MET A 1 11.85 51.12 -50.99
CA MET A 1 11.05 51.67 -49.88
C MET A 1 9.61 51.81 -50.34
N SER A 2 8.69 51.45 -49.45
CA SER A 2 7.39 50.88 -49.73
C SER A 2 6.34 51.82 -50.36
N ILE A 3 5.51 51.19 -51.17
CA ILE A 3 4.27 51.65 -51.79
C ILE A 3 3.13 51.54 -50.77
N GLY A 4 2.22 52.52 -50.72
CA GLY A 4 0.94 52.43 -50.03
C GLY A 4 -0.20 52.89 -50.95
N LEU A 5 -0.98 51.93 -51.47
CA LEU A 5 -2.10 52.16 -52.38
C LEU A 5 -3.45 52.04 -51.63
N LYS A 6 -4.20 53.14 -51.70
CA LYS A 6 -5.65 53.32 -51.88
C LYS A 6 -6.67 52.49 -51.06
N ASN A 7 -7.44 53.25 -50.29
CA ASN A 7 -8.84 53.01 -49.90
C ASN A 7 -9.77 52.73 -51.09
N LEU A 8 -10.79 51.89 -50.85
CA LEU A 8 -12.16 52.09 -51.36
C LEU A 8 -13.16 51.26 -50.54
N GLN A 9 -14.16 51.97 -50.01
CA GLN A 9 -15.35 51.46 -49.33
C GLN A 9 -16.38 50.92 -50.33
N GLY A 10 -17.25 50.00 -49.90
CA GLY A 10 -18.48 49.70 -50.64
C GLY A 10 -19.33 48.52 -50.13
N CYS A 11 -20.39 48.86 -49.38
CA CYS A 11 -21.73 48.24 -49.31
C CYS A 11 -21.95 46.75 -48.92
N THR A 12 -22.33 46.58 -47.64
CA THR A 12 -23.56 45.98 -47.07
C THR A 12 -24.41 44.90 -47.79
N THR A 13 -24.93 44.03 -46.92
CA THR A 13 -26.07 43.07 -47.00
C THR A 13 -25.78 41.71 -47.66
N ALA A 14 -25.45 40.67 -46.87
CA ALA A 14 -26.34 39.82 -46.06
C ALA A 14 -27.02 38.72 -46.89
N LEU A 15 -26.68 37.45 -46.62
CA LEU A 15 -27.61 36.40 -46.20
C LEU A 15 -26.90 35.04 -46.11
N ALA A 16 -26.82 34.54 -44.88
CA ALA A 16 -26.94 33.15 -44.48
C ALA A 16 -26.15 32.07 -45.26
N THR A 17 -24.90 31.86 -44.87
CA THR A 17 -24.27 30.53 -44.95
C THR A 17 -24.14 29.97 -43.54
N GLY A 18 -24.95 28.96 -43.25
CA GLY A 18 -24.86 28.16 -42.03
C GLY A 18 -23.48 27.51 -41.95
N LEU A 19 -22.65 28.02 -41.05
CA LEU A 19 -21.44 27.34 -40.60
C LEU A 19 -21.90 26.23 -39.64
N ILE A 20 -21.89 25.00 -40.13
CA ILE A 20 -21.92 23.81 -39.29
C ILE A 20 -20.59 23.81 -38.53
N THR A 21 -20.63 24.30 -37.30
CA THR A 21 -19.53 24.17 -36.35
C THR A 21 -19.43 22.69 -36.01
N PHE A 22 -18.58 21.95 -36.73
CA PHE A 22 -18.10 20.66 -36.23
C PHE A 22 -17.26 20.97 -34.99
N GLY A 23 -17.89 20.89 -33.82
CA GLY A 23 -17.17 20.83 -32.56
C GLY A 23 -16.24 19.63 -32.63
N LEU A 24 -14.95 19.89 -32.82
CA LEU A 24 -13.90 18.96 -32.47
C LEU A 24 -14.02 18.76 -30.95
N LEU A 25 -14.74 17.71 -30.57
CA LEU A 25 -14.55 17.08 -29.29
C LEU A 25 -13.13 16.53 -29.31
N VAL A 26 -12.19 17.33 -28.82
CA VAL A 26 -10.96 16.79 -28.26
C VAL A 26 -11.45 15.94 -27.09
N VAL A 27 -11.73 14.67 -27.38
CA VAL A 27 -11.78 13.65 -26.35
C VAL A 27 -10.38 13.69 -25.77
N ASP A 28 -10.23 14.35 -24.63
CA ASP A 28 -9.14 14.11 -23.71
C ASP A 28 -9.18 12.61 -23.45
N GLN A 29 -8.41 11.88 -24.26
CA GLN A 29 -8.15 10.48 -24.07
C GLN A 29 -7.22 10.44 -22.88
N GLN A 30 -7.82 10.66 -21.71
CA GLN A 30 -7.19 10.57 -20.41
C GLN A 30 -6.67 9.15 -20.35
N SER A 31 -5.41 9.03 -20.75
CA SER A 31 -4.73 7.75 -20.81
C SER A 31 -4.79 7.23 -19.40
N ALA A 32 -5.55 6.15 -19.22
CA ALA A 32 -5.51 5.40 -17.99
C ALA A 32 -4.06 4.91 -17.88
N HIS A 33 -3.21 5.67 -17.19
CA HIS A 33 -1.89 5.20 -16.81
C HIS A 33 -2.15 3.98 -15.95
N ALA A 34 -1.94 2.80 -16.53
CA ALA A 34 -1.95 1.57 -15.77
C ALA A 34 -1.01 1.77 -14.59
N ALA A 35 -1.48 1.43 -13.40
CA ALA A 35 -0.70 1.45 -12.17
C ALA A 35 0.64 0.75 -12.41
N GLN A 36 1.71 1.53 -12.57
CA GLN A 36 3.03 0.96 -12.84
C GLN A 36 3.57 0.42 -11.52
N GLN A 37 3.50 -0.89 -11.36
CA GLN A 37 4.10 -1.58 -10.24
C GLN A 37 5.51 -2.05 -10.59
N LEU A 38 6.49 -1.65 -9.79
CA LEU A 38 7.87 -2.09 -9.91
C LEU A 38 8.37 -2.61 -8.56
N PHE A 39 9.34 -3.52 -8.62
CA PHE A 39 9.99 -4.06 -7.44
C PHE A 39 11.49 -3.80 -7.54
N CYS A 40 12.05 -3.25 -6.47
CA CYS A 40 13.45 -2.91 -6.39
C CYS A 40 14.13 -3.79 -5.34
N ASN A 41 14.97 -4.71 -5.82
CA ASN A 41 15.60 -5.72 -4.98
C ASN A 41 17.02 -5.30 -4.61
N GLY A 42 17.42 -5.60 -3.38
CA GLY A 42 18.79 -5.41 -2.91
C GLY A 42 19.09 -6.28 -1.69
N SER A 43 20.28 -6.10 -1.14
CA SER A 43 20.72 -6.84 0.05
C SER A 43 21.58 -5.96 0.95
N MET A 44 21.31 -6.02 2.25
CA MET A 44 22.12 -5.38 3.28
C MET A 44 23.30 -6.27 3.64
N ASN A 45 24.38 -5.65 4.11
CA ASN A 45 25.62 -6.32 4.55
C ASN A 45 25.42 -7.31 5.73
N ASN A 46 24.36 -7.14 6.52
CA ASN A 46 24.04 -7.95 7.70
C ASN A 46 23.21 -9.21 7.36
N GLY A 47 23.02 -9.51 6.08
CA GLY A 47 22.35 -10.71 5.58
C GLY A 47 20.84 -10.58 5.39
N TRP A 48 20.27 -9.38 5.56
CA TRP A 48 18.90 -9.10 5.17
C TRP A 48 18.82 -8.79 3.66
N ALA A 49 18.05 -9.58 2.92
CA ALA A 49 17.59 -9.19 1.58
C ALA A 49 16.36 -8.29 1.70
N TYR A 50 16.16 -7.42 0.73
CA TYR A 50 14.97 -6.57 0.69
C TYR A 50 14.38 -6.42 -0.70
N THR A 51 13.09 -6.15 -0.72
CA THR A 51 12.31 -5.77 -1.90
C THR A 51 11.50 -4.53 -1.56
N ALA A 52 11.84 -3.39 -2.16
CA ALA A 52 11.04 -2.18 -2.09
C ALA A 52 9.99 -2.19 -3.21
N GLU A 53 8.77 -1.79 -2.88
CA GLU A 53 7.66 -1.76 -3.81
C GLU A 53 7.34 -0.33 -4.24
N PHE A 54 7.32 -0.12 -5.55
CA PHE A 54 6.89 1.11 -6.19
C PHE A 54 5.52 0.87 -6.83
N LEU A 55 4.53 1.66 -6.45
CA LEU A 55 3.16 1.58 -6.91
C LEU A 55 2.64 3.00 -7.13
N ASP A 56 2.01 3.24 -8.28
CA ASP A 56 1.35 4.52 -8.60
C ASP A 56 2.23 5.75 -8.36
N GLY A 57 3.49 5.67 -8.78
CA GLY A 57 4.44 6.79 -8.68
C GLY A 57 5.12 6.93 -7.32
N ARG A 58 4.92 6.01 -6.37
CA ARG A 58 5.47 6.11 -5.02
C ARG A 58 6.00 4.79 -4.48
N PHE A 59 7.05 4.88 -3.66
CA PHE A 59 7.45 3.77 -2.82
C PHE A 59 6.53 3.68 -1.60
N THR A 60 5.93 2.52 -1.39
CA THR A 60 4.91 2.31 -0.34
C THR A 60 5.43 1.45 0.81
N GLN A 61 6.37 0.53 0.56
CA GLN A 61 6.93 -0.34 1.57
C GLN A 61 8.23 -1.02 1.14
N ILE A 62 8.94 -1.55 2.13
CA ILE A 62 10.05 -2.50 1.97
C ILE A 62 9.71 -3.79 2.70
N ARG A 63 9.86 -4.91 2.00
CA ARG A 63 9.79 -6.25 2.59
C ARG A 63 11.20 -6.79 2.78
N TRP A 64 11.50 -7.24 3.99
CA TRP A 64 12.79 -7.73 4.43
C TRP A 64 12.73 -9.25 4.63
N GLN A 65 13.77 -9.96 4.18
CA GLN A 65 13.87 -11.40 4.32
C GLN A 65 15.27 -11.80 4.81
N ARG A 66 15.30 -12.70 5.78
CA ARG A 66 16.54 -13.30 6.28
C ARG A 66 16.28 -14.75 6.65
N SER A 67 17.24 -15.62 6.32
CA SER A 67 17.14 -17.04 6.62
C SER A 67 16.91 -17.28 8.12
N GLY A 68 15.97 -18.15 8.45
CA GLY A 68 15.62 -18.48 9.83
C GLY A 68 14.83 -17.39 10.58
N GLN A 69 14.42 -16.31 9.91
CA GLN A 69 13.63 -15.23 10.51
C GLN A 69 12.35 -15.00 9.71
N PRO A 70 11.24 -14.65 10.38
CA PRO A 70 10.02 -14.26 9.67
C PRO A 70 10.30 -13.02 8.81
N PRO A 71 9.73 -12.93 7.59
CA PRO A 71 9.75 -11.69 6.82
C PRO A 71 9.24 -10.52 7.65
N GLN A 72 9.85 -9.35 7.47
CA GLN A 72 9.45 -8.12 8.14
C GLN A 72 9.03 -7.10 7.08
N THR A 73 8.13 -6.18 7.43
CA THR A 73 7.69 -5.13 6.51
C THR A 73 7.88 -3.77 7.15
N THR A 74 8.43 -2.84 6.39
CA THR A 74 8.51 -1.43 6.72
C THR A 74 7.59 -0.67 5.78
N ASN A 75 6.56 -0.02 6.31
CA ASN A 75 5.77 0.93 5.53
C ASN A 75 6.58 2.21 5.33
N LEU A 76 6.51 2.76 4.12
CA LEU A 76 7.22 3.96 3.74
C LEU A 76 6.25 5.13 3.62
N THR A 77 6.68 6.29 4.10
CA THR A 77 5.97 7.56 3.92
C THR A 77 6.89 8.51 3.18
N PHE A 78 6.37 9.23 2.20
CA PHE A 78 7.15 10.28 1.54
C PHE A 78 7.52 11.35 2.57
N SER A 79 8.82 11.66 2.65
CA SER A 79 9.35 12.68 3.55
C SER A 79 9.52 14.00 2.80
N ASN A 80 10.44 14.01 1.84
CA ASN A 80 10.82 15.21 1.11
C ASN A 80 11.60 14.82 -0.16
N THR A 81 11.97 15.82 -0.97
CA THR A 81 12.94 15.65 -2.06
C THR A 81 14.24 16.32 -1.64
N ASN A 82 15.39 15.68 -1.90
CA ASN A 82 16.69 16.27 -1.59
C ASN A 82 17.12 17.32 -2.63
N ALA A 83 18.28 17.95 -2.40
CA ALA A 83 18.83 18.98 -3.29
C ALA A 83 19.15 18.46 -4.71
N GLN A 84 19.32 17.14 -4.87
CA GLN A 84 19.55 16.46 -6.14
C GLN A 84 18.25 16.10 -6.87
N GLY A 85 17.10 16.50 -6.35
CA GLY A 85 15.80 16.18 -6.95
C GLY A 85 15.33 14.74 -6.69
N GLN A 86 15.97 14.02 -5.77
CA GLN A 86 15.64 12.63 -5.45
C GLN A 86 14.58 12.56 -4.34
N PRO A 87 13.42 11.93 -4.61
CA PRO A 87 12.42 11.65 -3.58
C PRO A 87 12.99 10.78 -2.46
N ILE A 88 12.71 11.15 -1.21
CA ILE A 88 13.08 10.43 0.01
C ILE A 88 11.82 9.95 0.70
N TYR A 89 11.83 8.68 1.09
CA TYR A 89 10.80 8.03 1.86
C TYR A 89 11.39 7.49 3.16
N THR A 90 10.64 7.60 4.25
CA THR A 90 11.08 7.14 5.57
C THR A 90 10.10 6.13 6.15
N GLY A 91 10.61 5.26 6.99
CA GLY A 91 9.84 4.28 7.74
C GLY A 91 10.63 3.77 8.94
N ALA A 92 10.08 2.77 9.62
CA ALA A 92 10.76 2.10 10.73
C ALA A 92 10.77 0.58 10.52
N PHE A 93 11.92 -0.04 10.72
CA PHE A 93 12.05 -1.47 10.87
C PHE A 93 11.79 -1.84 12.34
N GLN A 94 10.87 -2.79 12.57
CA GLN A 94 10.47 -3.23 13.92
C GLN A 94 10.12 -2.08 14.88
N ALA A 95 9.50 -1.02 14.34
CA ALA A 95 9.05 0.18 15.06
C ALA A 95 10.15 1.01 15.78
N ALA A 96 11.44 0.68 15.60
CA ALA A 96 12.52 1.33 16.34
C ALA A 96 13.67 1.80 15.45
N THR A 97 13.99 1.07 14.39
CA THR A 97 15.18 1.36 13.57
C THR A 97 14.77 2.17 12.35
N THR A 98 15.35 3.35 12.17
CA THR A 98 15.01 4.23 11.05
C THR A 98 15.42 3.61 9.71
N VAL A 99 14.49 3.64 8.75
CA VAL A 99 14.72 3.23 7.37
C VAL A 99 14.50 4.44 6.47
N THR A 100 15.47 4.71 5.60
CA THR A 100 15.40 5.75 4.57
C THR A 100 15.57 5.11 3.20
N LEU A 101 14.61 5.33 2.31
CA LEU A 101 14.72 4.98 0.90
C LEU A 101 14.82 6.26 0.08
N THR A 102 15.87 6.37 -0.72
CA THR A 102 16.05 7.45 -1.69
C THR A 102 15.90 6.90 -3.10
N ASP A 103 15.00 7.49 -3.87
CA ASP A 103 14.84 7.20 -5.28
C ASP A 103 15.93 7.91 -6.09
N LEU A 104 16.93 7.16 -6.54
CA LEU A 104 18.08 7.72 -7.27
C LEU A 104 17.73 8.16 -8.69
N SER A 105 16.54 7.79 -9.20
CA SER A 105 16.06 8.20 -10.52
C SER A 105 15.40 9.58 -10.56
N GLY A 106 15.24 10.24 -9.41
CA GLY A 106 14.64 11.57 -9.34
C GLY A 106 13.12 11.58 -9.54
N GLY A 107 12.42 10.50 -9.19
CA GLY A 107 10.97 10.35 -9.35
C GLY A 107 10.54 9.64 -10.63
N ASN A 108 11.47 9.36 -11.55
CA ASN A 108 11.18 8.67 -12.81
C ASN A 108 11.59 7.19 -12.75
N VAL A 109 10.95 6.45 -11.84
CA VAL A 109 11.29 5.05 -11.59
C VAL A 109 10.85 4.18 -12.77
N ASN A 110 11.83 3.53 -13.39
CA ASN A 110 11.67 2.63 -14.52
C ASN A 110 12.44 1.33 -14.26
N PRO A 111 12.23 0.28 -15.06
CA PRO A 111 13.07 -0.92 -15.00
C PRO A 111 14.54 -0.54 -15.24
N GLY A 112 15.43 -0.98 -14.36
CA GLY A 112 16.84 -0.59 -14.31
C GLY A 112 17.13 0.62 -13.41
N SER A 113 16.14 1.39 -12.98
CA SER A 113 16.33 2.47 -12.00
C SER A 113 16.93 1.92 -10.70
N GLN A 114 17.70 2.75 -10.02
CA GLN A 114 18.31 2.40 -8.75
C GLN A 114 17.64 3.13 -7.60
N ILE A 115 17.66 2.49 -6.43
CA ILE A 115 17.29 3.09 -5.15
C ILE A 115 18.43 2.92 -4.16
N SER A 116 18.53 3.84 -3.20
CA SER A 116 19.41 3.68 -2.04
C SER A 116 18.55 3.42 -0.82
N VAL A 117 18.77 2.30 -0.13
CA VAL A 117 18.12 1.99 1.13
C VAL A 117 19.16 2.06 2.25
N SER A 118 18.93 2.97 3.18
CA SER A 118 19.74 3.15 4.38
C SER A 118 18.93 2.71 5.60
N VAL A 119 19.53 1.88 6.44
CA VAL A 119 18.95 1.50 7.73
C VAL A 119 19.94 1.89 8.81
N GLU A 120 19.44 2.55 9.84
CA GLU A 120 20.23 2.91 11.02
C GLU A 120 20.97 1.67 11.53
N GLU A 121 22.26 1.83 11.85
CA GLU A 121 23.16 0.75 12.30
C GLU A 121 23.56 -0.32 11.27
N TRP A 122 22.82 -0.50 10.17
CA TRP A 122 23.16 -1.51 9.14
C TRP A 122 23.89 -0.92 7.94
N GLY A 123 23.80 0.40 7.77
CA GLY A 123 24.43 1.12 6.68
C GLY A 123 23.51 1.23 5.47
N THR A 124 24.11 1.35 4.29
CA THR A 124 23.39 1.65 3.03
C THR A 124 23.62 0.58 1.99
N SER A 125 22.58 0.24 1.24
CA SER A 125 22.61 -0.69 0.12
C SER A 125 21.90 -0.09 -1.09
N THR A 126 22.40 -0.40 -2.29
CA THR A 126 21.73 -0.01 -3.54
C THR A 126 20.88 -1.17 -4.05
N GLY A 127 19.62 -0.87 -4.39
CA GLY A 127 18.69 -1.79 -5.00
C GLY A 127 18.43 -1.43 -6.45
N THR A 128 18.09 -2.42 -7.28
CA THR A 128 17.74 -2.21 -8.69
C THR A 128 16.28 -2.57 -8.94
N CYS A 129 15.55 -1.65 -9.56
CA CYS A 129 14.15 -1.78 -9.92
C CYS A 129 13.99 -2.59 -11.21
N GLY A 130 12.93 -3.40 -11.29
CA GLY A 130 12.62 -4.15 -12.49
C GLY A 130 11.12 -4.39 -12.63
N LEU A 131 10.69 -4.67 -13.86
CA LEU A 131 9.43 -5.37 -14.10
C LEU A 131 9.60 -6.78 -13.57
N SER A 132 8.55 -7.34 -12.98
CA SER A 132 8.59 -8.73 -12.54
C SER A 132 8.61 -9.65 -13.78
N SER A 133 9.81 -10.00 -14.25
CA SER A 133 10.03 -11.01 -15.29
C SER A 133 10.84 -12.19 -14.73
N GLY A 134 10.15 -13.20 -14.21
CA GLY A 134 10.59 -14.60 -14.31
C GLY A 134 11.84 -15.07 -13.56
N GLY A 135 12.23 -14.44 -12.44
CA GLY A 135 13.30 -14.97 -11.57
C GLY A 135 13.13 -14.53 -10.13
N SER A 136 12.51 -15.39 -9.31
CA SER A 136 12.42 -15.30 -7.83
C SER A 136 12.11 -13.91 -7.24
N ALA A 137 11.29 -13.11 -7.92
CA ALA A 137 10.52 -12.04 -7.28
C ALA A 137 9.16 -12.63 -6.90
N PRO A 138 8.59 -12.33 -5.73
CA PRO A 138 7.20 -12.63 -5.47
C PRO A 138 6.39 -11.93 -6.57
N SER A 139 5.53 -12.68 -7.26
CA SER A 139 4.42 -12.11 -8.03
C SER A 139 3.77 -10.97 -7.22
N PRO A 140 3.21 -9.92 -7.85
CA PRO A 140 2.17 -9.13 -7.19
C PRO A 140 1.12 -10.13 -6.72
N GLN A 141 1.19 -10.51 -5.44
CA GLN A 141 0.20 -11.40 -4.90
C GLN A 141 -1.06 -10.55 -4.94
N PRO A 142 -2.16 -11.02 -5.57
CA PRO A 142 -3.46 -10.40 -5.30
C PRO A 142 -3.55 -10.22 -3.80
N PRO A 143 -4.00 -9.06 -3.30
CA PRO A 143 -3.88 -8.70 -1.90
C PRO A 143 -4.24 -9.92 -1.09
N GLN A 144 -3.24 -10.49 -0.37
CA GLN A 144 -3.38 -11.83 0.20
C GLN A 144 -4.53 -11.74 1.20
N GLN A 145 -5.71 -12.14 0.74
CA GLN A 145 -6.90 -12.10 1.55
C GLN A 145 -6.83 -13.36 2.38
N LEU A 146 -6.59 -13.18 3.67
CA LEU A 146 -6.61 -14.26 4.62
C LEU A 146 -7.78 -14.02 5.56
N PHE A 147 -8.42 -15.12 5.93
CA PHE A 147 -9.53 -15.14 6.86
C PHE A 147 -9.10 -15.93 8.07
N CYS A 148 -9.13 -15.30 9.24
CA CYS A 148 -8.80 -15.95 10.50
C CYS A 148 -10.08 -16.22 11.26
N ASP A 149 -10.46 -17.48 11.31
CA ASP A 149 -11.71 -17.92 11.95
C ASP A 149 -11.47 -18.38 13.37
N GLY A 150 -12.40 -18.06 14.26
CA GLY A 150 -12.42 -18.54 15.63
C GLY A 150 -13.81 -18.48 16.23
N ARG A 151 -13.91 -18.87 17.50
CA ARG A 151 -15.19 -18.87 18.22
C ARG A 151 -14.99 -18.39 19.65
N MET A 152 -15.81 -17.43 20.04
CA MET A 152 -15.89 -16.91 21.40
C MET A 152 -16.64 -17.90 22.31
N ASN A 153 -16.32 -17.90 23.59
CA ASN A 153 -16.96 -18.78 24.59
C ASN A 153 -18.47 -18.56 24.71
N ASN A 154 -18.95 -17.33 24.46
CA ASN A 154 -20.37 -17.01 24.49
C ASN A 154 -21.15 -17.48 23.23
N GLY A 155 -20.48 -18.18 22.32
CA GLY A 155 -21.09 -18.83 21.16
C GLY A 155 -21.05 -18.04 19.85
N TRP A 156 -20.55 -16.81 19.84
CA TRP A 156 -20.28 -16.05 18.61
C TRP A 156 -19.10 -16.64 17.85
N ALA A 157 -19.31 -17.00 16.58
CA ALA A 157 -18.24 -17.26 15.65
C ALA A 157 -17.75 -15.94 15.05
N TYR A 158 -16.47 -15.86 14.74
CA TYR A 158 -15.89 -14.70 14.09
C TYR A 158 -14.98 -15.09 12.93
N THR A 159 -14.90 -14.19 11.96
CA THR A 159 -13.96 -14.23 10.84
C THR A 159 -13.27 -12.87 10.76
N ALA A 160 -11.97 -12.82 11.06
CA ALA A 160 -11.17 -11.63 10.89
C ALA A 160 -10.57 -11.59 9.47
N GLU A 161 -10.78 -10.49 8.76
CA GLU A 161 -10.27 -10.29 7.40
C GLU A 161 -8.93 -9.59 7.45
N TYR A 162 -7.92 -10.25 6.87
CA TYR A 162 -6.62 -9.69 6.59
C TYR A 162 -6.56 -9.37 5.09
N THR A 163 -6.47 -8.10 4.74
CA THR A 163 -6.37 -7.63 3.36
C THR A 163 -5.36 -6.48 3.33
N ASP A 164 -4.61 -6.34 2.24
CA ASP A 164 -3.57 -5.30 2.12
C ASP A 164 -2.63 -5.24 3.32
N ARG A 165 -2.24 -6.44 3.80
CA ARG A 165 -1.30 -6.65 4.90
C ARG A 165 -1.77 -6.16 6.28
N ARG A 166 -3.07 -5.97 6.48
CA ARG A 166 -3.64 -5.55 7.78
C ARG A 166 -4.98 -6.20 8.05
N PHE A 167 -5.30 -6.36 9.33
CA PHE A 167 -6.67 -6.64 9.74
C PHE A 167 -7.52 -5.38 9.66
N SER A 168 -8.64 -5.44 8.95
CA SER A 168 -9.52 -4.29 8.72
C SER A 168 -10.96 -4.53 9.20
N LEU A 169 -11.39 -5.79 9.27
CA LEU A 169 -12.77 -6.15 9.60
C LEU A 169 -12.82 -7.45 10.40
N ILE A 170 -13.73 -7.53 11.36
CA ILE A 170 -14.20 -8.80 11.91
C ILE A 170 -15.69 -8.94 11.59
N ARG A 171 -16.06 -10.07 10.98
CA ARG A 171 -17.46 -10.49 10.82
C ARG A 171 -17.83 -11.42 11.95
N TRP A 172 -18.98 -11.19 12.56
CA TRP A 172 -19.50 -11.95 13.68
C TRP A 172 -20.79 -12.66 13.27
N GLN A 173 -20.91 -13.93 13.63
CA GLN A 173 -22.08 -14.74 13.34
C GLN A 173 -22.49 -15.56 14.56
N ARG A 174 -23.80 -15.60 14.81
CA ARG A 174 -24.41 -16.45 15.84
C ARG A 174 -25.82 -16.84 15.40
N SER A 175 -26.20 -18.09 15.67
CA SER A 175 -27.54 -18.58 15.35
C SER A 175 -28.61 -17.72 16.03
N GLY A 176 -29.65 -17.36 15.27
CA GLY A 176 -30.75 -16.51 15.76
C GLY A 176 -30.41 -15.03 15.92
N GLN A 177 -29.23 -14.58 15.48
CA GLN A 177 -28.81 -13.18 15.52
C GLN A 177 -28.42 -12.69 14.12
N PRO A 178 -28.71 -11.43 13.76
CA PRO A 178 -28.24 -10.87 12.50
C PRO A 178 -26.70 -10.77 12.48
N PRO A 179 -26.04 -10.99 11.33
CA PRO A 179 -24.60 -10.81 11.21
C PRO A 179 -24.18 -9.41 11.65
N GLN A 180 -23.09 -9.31 12.41
CA GLN A 180 -22.54 -8.05 12.88
C GLN A 180 -21.11 -7.88 12.34
N THR A 181 -20.63 -6.64 12.31
CA THR A 181 -19.27 -6.33 11.86
C THR A 181 -18.58 -5.37 12.82
N THR A 182 -17.28 -5.54 12.96
CA THR A 182 -16.41 -4.60 13.67
C THR A 182 -15.32 -4.15 12.71
N ASN A 183 -15.27 -2.85 12.41
CA ASN A 183 -14.14 -2.26 11.72
C ASN A 183 -12.95 -2.17 12.68
N LEU A 184 -11.77 -2.50 12.18
CA LEU A 184 -10.53 -2.49 12.93
C LEU A 184 -9.62 -1.37 12.45
N SER A 185 -8.97 -0.71 13.41
CA SER A 185 -7.90 0.26 13.19
C SER A 185 -6.63 -0.21 13.88
N SER A 186 -5.48 -0.01 13.24
CA SER A 186 -4.19 -0.29 13.87
C SER A 186 -4.00 0.58 15.12
N SER A 187 -3.56 -0.04 16.21
CA SER A 187 -3.37 0.59 17.52
C SER A 187 -1.91 0.46 18.02
N GLY A 188 -0.98 0.02 17.18
CA GLY A 188 0.43 -0.17 17.52
C GLY A 188 0.79 -1.64 17.75
N THR A 189 1.76 -1.90 18.63
CA THR A 189 2.27 -3.23 18.96
C THR A 189 2.29 -3.46 20.47
N ASN A 190 2.15 -4.71 20.92
CA ASN A 190 2.36 -5.04 22.34
C ASN A 190 3.85 -5.17 22.70
N ALA A 191 4.14 -5.48 23.97
CA ALA A 191 5.51 -5.65 24.46
C ALA A 191 6.27 -6.81 23.77
N GLN A 192 5.55 -7.74 23.16
CA GLN A 192 6.11 -8.86 22.38
C GLN A 192 6.28 -8.51 20.89
N GLY A 193 6.07 -7.25 20.49
CA GLY A 193 6.16 -6.80 19.10
C GLY A 193 4.99 -7.23 18.21
N GLN A 194 3.92 -7.78 18.79
CA GLN A 194 2.77 -8.25 18.04
C GLN A 194 1.83 -7.08 17.69
N PRO A 195 1.43 -6.92 16.42
CA PRO A 195 0.49 -5.88 16.02
C PRO A 195 -0.85 -5.99 16.75
N ILE A 196 -1.37 -4.84 17.18
CA ILE A 196 -2.66 -4.69 17.85
C ILE A 196 -3.60 -3.90 16.95
N TYR A 197 -4.81 -4.41 16.80
CA TYR A 197 -5.91 -3.76 16.10
C TYR A 197 -7.09 -3.57 17.07
N ARG A 198 -7.75 -2.43 17.01
CA ARG A 198 -8.87 -2.08 17.89
C ARG A 198 -10.10 -1.71 17.10
N GLY A 199 -11.26 -2.04 17.65
CA GLY A 199 -12.56 -1.66 17.13
C GLY A 199 -13.63 -1.73 18.21
N SER A 200 -14.88 -1.59 17.81
CA SER A 200 -16.03 -1.77 18.68
C SER A 200 -17.06 -2.70 18.06
N PHE A 201 -17.62 -3.59 18.87
CA PHE A 201 -18.77 -4.42 18.52
C PHE A 201 -20.04 -3.65 18.91
N GLN A 202 -20.96 -3.50 17.94
CA GLN A 202 -22.22 -2.75 18.12
C GLN A 202 -22.03 -1.35 18.74
N ALA A 203 -20.91 -0.70 18.42
CA ALA A 203 -20.52 0.63 18.90
C ALA A 203 -20.32 0.79 20.43
N ALA A 204 -20.44 -0.27 21.23
CA ALA A 204 -20.40 -0.17 22.69
C ALA A 204 -19.34 -1.06 23.35
N THR A 205 -19.01 -2.20 22.77
CA THR A 205 -18.12 -3.18 23.40
C THR A 205 -16.76 -3.16 22.72
N ALA A 206 -15.68 -2.93 23.49
CA ALA A 206 -14.34 -2.86 22.90
C ALA A 206 -13.87 -4.22 22.36
N VAL A 207 -13.27 -4.19 21.17
CA VAL A 207 -12.68 -5.35 20.51
C VAL A 207 -11.19 -5.09 20.33
N THR A 208 -10.38 -6.08 20.68
CA THR A 208 -8.93 -6.09 20.44
C THR A 208 -8.57 -7.34 19.65
N LEU A 209 -7.88 -7.18 18.54
CA LEU A 209 -7.25 -8.28 17.80
C LEU A 209 -5.73 -8.14 17.92
N ILE A 210 -5.07 -9.22 18.29
CA ILE A 210 -3.62 -9.33 18.31
C ILE A 210 -3.20 -10.31 17.23
N ASP A 211 -2.34 -9.85 16.32
CA ASP A 211 -1.69 -10.70 15.35
C ASP A 211 -0.51 -11.44 16.01
N LEU A 212 -0.68 -12.74 16.25
CA LEU A 212 0.33 -13.54 16.95
C LEU A 212 1.51 -13.93 16.06
N SER A 213 1.43 -13.67 14.75
CA SER A 213 2.52 -13.90 13.81
C SER A 213 3.56 -12.77 13.80
N GLY A 214 3.33 -11.68 14.53
CA GLY A 214 4.25 -10.55 14.57
C GLY A 214 4.26 -9.72 13.28
N GLY A 215 3.14 -9.63 12.58
CA GLY A 215 2.98 -8.85 11.35
C GLY A 215 3.17 -9.64 10.06
N ASN A 216 3.47 -10.94 10.14
CA ASN A 216 3.68 -11.80 8.98
C ASN A 216 2.58 -12.88 8.90
N VAL A 217 1.36 -12.43 8.67
CA VAL A 217 0.18 -13.30 8.59
C VAL A 217 0.26 -14.17 7.33
N GLN A 218 0.13 -15.47 7.51
CA GLN A 218 0.13 -16.49 6.45
C GLN A 218 -0.90 -17.57 6.79
N PRO A 219 -1.31 -18.43 5.84
CA PRO A 219 -2.13 -19.59 6.17
C PRO A 219 -1.50 -20.41 7.31
N GLY A 220 -2.31 -20.72 8.31
CA GLY A 220 -1.89 -21.40 9.53
C GLY A 220 -1.45 -20.48 10.68
N SER A 221 -1.20 -19.18 10.42
CA SER A 221 -0.96 -18.18 11.48
C SER A 221 -2.13 -18.11 12.46
N GLU A 222 -1.85 -17.62 13.66
CA GLU A 222 -2.86 -17.44 14.70
C GLU A 222 -3.12 -15.97 15.00
N VAL A 223 -4.35 -15.69 15.44
CA VAL A 223 -4.74 -14.42 16.03
C VAL A 223 -5.35 -14.66 17.41
N SER A 224 -5.32 -13.64 18.26
CA SER A 224 -6.05 -13.60 19.51
C SER A 224 -7.06 -12.46 19.47
N VAL A 225 -8.34 -12.77 19.54
CA VAL A 225 -9.42 -11.77 19.57
C VAL A 225 -9.99 -11.71 20.98
N GLY A 226 -9.95 -10.52 21.57
CA GLY A 226 -10.49 -10.19 22.88
C GLY A 226 -11.67 -9.26 22.71
N VAL A 227 -12.76 -9.54 23.42
CA VAL A 227 -13.92 -8.66 23.52
C VAL A 227 -14.16 -8.38 24.99
N GLU A 228 -14.22 -7.10 25.34
CA GLU A 228 -14.60 -6.63 26.68
C GLU A 228 -15.92 -7.35 27.04
N GLU A 229 -15.97 -8.08 28.16
CA GLU A 229 -17.07 -8.97 28.61
C GLU A 229 -17.09 -10.42 28.11
N TRP A 230 -16.53 -10.77 26.94
CA TRP A 230 -16.62 -12.16 26.43
C TRP A 230 -15.31 -12.94 26.57
N GLY A 231 -14.25 -12.26 26.98
CA GLY A 231 -12.92 -12.83 27.14
C GLY A 231 -12.17 -12.93 25.81
N TRP A 232 -11.22 -13.87 25.77
CA TRP A 232 -10.31 -14.06 24.63
C TRP A 232 -10.58 -15.39 23.93
N ALA A 233 -10.45 -15.39 22.60
CA ALA A 233 -10.48 -16.59 21.79
C ALA A 233 -9.37 -16.59 20.74
N ARG A 234 -8.83 -17.78 20.45
CA ARG A 234 -7.88 -18.00 19.37
C ARG A 234 -8.60 -18.23 18.05
N GLY A 235 -7.96 -17.77 16.98
CA GLY A 235 -8.41 -18.00 15.62
C GLY A 235 -7.24 -18.37 14.74
N ARG A 236 -7.50 -19.11 13.67
CA ARG A 236 -6.47 -19.59 12.74
C ARG A 236 -6.74 -19.09 11.33
N CYS A 237 -5.71 -18.55 10.70
CA CYS A 237 -5.78 -17.93 9.39
C CYS A 237 -5.75 -18.98 8.27
N ARG A 238 -6.54 -18.76 7.23
CA ARG A 238 -6.60 -19.55 5.99
C ARG A 238 -6.79 -18.63 4.79
N SER A 239 -6.42 -19.13 3.62
CA SER A 239 -6.72 -18.51 2.31
C SER A 239 -8.15 -18.82 1.88
#